data_AF-A0AAJ6FX29-F1
#
_entry.id   AF-A0AAJ6FX29-F1
#
_cell.length_a   1.000
_cell.length_b   1.000
_cell.length_c   1.000
_cell.angle_alpha   90.00
_cell.angle_beta   90.00
_cell.angle_gamma   90.00
#
_symmetry.space_group_name_H-M   'P 1'
#
loop_
_entity.id
_entity.type
_entity.pdbx_description
1 polymer ?
#
loop_
_entity_poly.entity_id
_entity_poly.type
_entity_poly.pdbx_seq_one_letter_code
_entity_poly.pdbx_strand_id
1 'polypeptide(L)'
;MSYQALYRVWRPQVFSDLVGQEFITKTLKNALLTKQTTHAYLFTGPRGTGKTSAAKIFAKAINCRNQKDGEPCNQCETCKAITAGRLNDVIEIDAASNNGVEEIRDIRDKAKYAPTQADYKVYIIDEVHMLSTGAFNALLKTLEEPPANVVFILATTEPHKIPTTIISRTQRFDFRRITPRAILKRMEYILQQKGFTYDEAALKVIAKAAEGGMRDALSILDQVLSFGDNQVTLDNALLVTGSVTRDNLTKYLHQVVAKDTSSALATIHEILEDCKDAKRLIEDLINYCRDLLLYQQAPKLVEESELGMLDEDFKKFAGEVDPEQLYQMIDVLNEQQENMRFTVHEAIYLEVLTVKLSRLQVTKAPVTTQVTSDPATDAKMSQLQKQLNALEQSFKQLQTSGVPAKTPTPPRSNRKATKQNGELKLNLSKIYEVLDQASKQDLMQVRQVWGDLMNMLNVTQRAMMQVAKPVAASSDGVVIGFEYDILCQRALENQELQDVLGNGLSRLLGAAPHLIFIPGNRWPEIRSRYLSEHGDVRQKAPESDEQVSQAPSQPVVPEVVAKAQELFGEQLVEVKND
;
A
#
# COMPACT_ATOMS: atom_id res chain seq x y z
N MET A 1 -18.55 -34.40 -19.86
CA MET A 1 -18.59 -33.48 -18.70
C MET A 1 -17.64 -32.33 -18.98
N SER A 2 -18.06 -31.08 -18.77
CA SER A 2 -17.19 -29.92 -18.95
C SER A 2 -16.01 -30.00 -17.97
N TYR A 3 -14.79 -29.78 -18.46
CA TYR A 3 -13.60 -29.68 -17.63
C TYR A 3 -13.80 -28.65 -16.51
N GLN A 4 -13.48 -29.02 -15.27
CA GLN A 4 -13.49 -28.12 -14.12
C GLN A 4 -12.07 -27.99 -13.56
N ALA A 5 -11.60 -26.75 -13.43
CA ALA A 5 -10.28 -26.44 -12.90
C ALA A 5 -10.06 -27.03 -11.49
N LEU A 6 -8.85 -27.53 -11.22
CA LEU A 6 -8.48 -28.18 -9.96
C LEU A 6 -8.84 -27.36 -8.72
N TYR A 7 -8.57 -26.05 -8.72
CA TYR A 7 -8.82 -25.19 -7.55
C TYR A 7 -10.30 -25.10 -7.18
N ARG A 8 -11.23 -25.37 -8.12
CA ARG A 8 -12.68 -25.42 -7.86
C ARG A 8 -13.09 -26.77 -7.31
N VAL A 9 -12.65 -27.85 -7.97
CA VAL A 9 -12.98 -29.24 -7.60
C VAL A 9 -12.44 -29.58 -6.22
N TRP A 10 -11.21 -29.17 -5.93
CA TRP A 10 -10.51 -29.47 -4.67
C TRP A 10 -10.64 -28.39 -3.61
N ARG A 11 -11.62 -27.49 -3.76
CA ARG A 11 -11.92 -26.47 -2.77
C ARG A 11 -12.33 -27.15 -1.45
N PRO A 12 -11.67 -26.86 -0.32
CA PRO A 12 -11.96 -27.48 0.98
C PRO A 12 -13.45 -27.44 1.33
N GLN A 13 -14.00 -28.58 1.76
CA GLN A 13 -15.40 -28.70 2.16
C GLN A 13 -15.59 -28.81 3.68
N VAL A 14 -14.52 -29.10 4.41
CA VAL A 14 -14.45 -29.19 5.87
C VAL A 14 -13.24 -28.43 6.37
N PHE A 15 -13.22 -28.03 7.64
CA PHE A 15 -12.11 -27.29 8.24
C PHE A 15 -10.82 -28.13 8.29
N SER A 16 -10.92 -29.46 8.40
CA SER A 16 -9.74 -30.35 8.34
C SER A 16 -9.00 -30.30 7.00
N ASP A 17 -9.65 -29.88 5.92
CA ASP A 17 -9.05 -29.78 4.59
C ASP A 17 -8.35 -28.42 4.36
N LEU A 18 -8.49 -27.47 5.28
CA LEU A 18 -7.81 -26.17 5.21
C LEU A 18 -6.34 -26.33 5.63
N VAL A 19 -5.46 -26.30 4.64
CA VAL A 19 -4.01 -26.49 4.81
C VAL A 19 -3.36 -25.25 5.46
N GLY A 20 -2.59 -25.46 6.53
CA GLY A 20 -1.75 -24.42 7.16
C GLY A 20 -2.49 -23.38 8.00
N GLN A 21 -3.74 -23.65 8.39
CA GLN A 21 -4.59 -22.75 9.18
C GLN A 21 -5.12 -23.43 10.45
N GLU A 22 -4.30 -24.23 11.13
CA GLU A 22 -4.69 -25.10 12.25
C GLU A 22 -5.26 -24.30 13.44
N PHE A 23 -4.65 -23.16 13.77
CA PHE A 23 -5.12 -22.32 14.87
C PHE A 23 -6.51 -21.71 14.59
N ILE A 24 -6.72 -21.22 13.37
CA ILE A 24 -7.99 -20.60 12.95
C ILE A 24 -9.09 -21.64 12.91
N THR A 25 -8.83 -22.78 12.25
CA THR A 25 -9.79 -23.88 12.13
C THR A 25 -10.20 -24.42 13.49
N LYS A 26 -9.25 -24.61 14.42
CA LYS A 26 -9.54 -25.02 15.81
C LYS A 26 -10.42 -24.01 16.53
N THR A 27 -10.12 -22.71 16.40
CA THR A 27 -10.89 -21.65 17.07
C THR A 27 -12.32 -21.57 16.54
N LEU A 28 -12.51 -21.63 15.22
CA LEU A 28 -13.84 -21.63 14.60
C LEU A 28 -14.65 -22.87 14.98
N LYS A 29 -14.04 -24.06 14.97
CA LYS A 29 -14.68 -25.30 15.45
C LYS A 29 -15.15 -25.17 16.91
N ASN A 30 -14.28 -24.67 17.78
CA ASN A 30 -14.60 -24.48 19.19
C ASN A 30 -15.76 -23.50 19.39
N ALA A 31 -15.76 -22.37 18.69
CA ALA A 31 -16.86 -21.39 18.76
C ALA A 31 -18.22 -21.99 18.37
N LEU A 32 -18.23 -22.87 17.37
CA LEU A 32 -19.42 -23.59 16.94
C LEU A 32 -19.86 -24.63 17.98
N LEU A 33 -18.92 -25.39 18.54
CA LEU A 33 -19.19 -26.41 19.57
C LEU A 33 -19.74 -25.81 20.87
N THR A 34 -19.17 -24.69 21.30
CA THR A 34 -19.60 -24.00 22.53
C THR A 34 -20.82 -23.10 22.30
N LYS A 35 -21.29 -22.98 21.05
CA LYS A 35 -22.34 -22.03 20.63
C LYS A 35 -22.02 -20.57 21.00
N GLN A 36 -20.73 -20.24 21.09
CA GLN A 36 -20.23 -18.88 21.36
C GLN A 36 -19.82 -18.21 20.05
N THR A 37 -20.73 -18.21 19.08
CA THR A 37 -20.53 -17.51 17.80
C THR A 37 -20.81 -16.02 17.96
N THR A 38 -20.02 -15.18 17.28
CA THR A 38 -20.27 -13.74 17.21
C THR A 38 -21.10 -13.39 15.97
N HIS A 39 -21.63 -12.18 15.93
CA HIS A 39 -22.41 -11.65 14.81
C HIS A 39 -21.53 -11.23 13.62
N ALA A 40 -20.22 -11.01 13.82
CA ALA A 40 -19.34 -10.54 12.76
C ALA A 40 -17.89 -11.07 12.87
N TYR A 41 -17.38 -11.56 11.74
CA TYR A 41 -16.04 -12.11 11.56
C TYR A 41 -15.28 -11.33 10.50
N LEU A 42 -14.00 -11.05 10.73
CA LEU A 42 -13.11 -10.44 9.75
C LEU A 42 -11.95 -11.38 9.44
N PHE A 43 -11.96 -11.98 8.25
CA PHE A 43 -10.93 -12.88 7.75
C PHE A 43 -9.94 -12.08 6.90
N THR A 44 -8.72 -11.93 7.41
CA THR A 44 -7.66 -11.13 6.80
C THR A 44 -6.53 -12.03 6.35
N GLY A 45 -5.81 -11.66 5.30
CA GLY A 45 -4.57 -12.33 4.93
C GLY A 45 -4.38 -12.44 3.41
N PRO A 46 -3.22 -12.93 2.95
CA PRO A 46 -2.90 -12.99 1.53
C PRO A 46 -3.92 -13.77 0.70
N ARG A 47 -3.94 -13.51 -0.61
CA ARG A 47 -4.77 -14.27 -1.56
C ARG A 47 -4.40 -15.76 -1.52
N GLY A 48 -5.38 -16.62 -1.78
CA GLY A 48 -5.14 -18.07 -1.90
C GLY A 48 -4.93 -18.84 -0.57
N THR A 49 -4.95 -18.16 0.57
CA THR A 49 -4.77 -18.76 1.92
C THR A 49 -6.00 -19.47 2.49
N GLY A 50 -7.16 -19.36 1.81
CA GLY A 50 -8.38 -20.08 2.16
C GLY A 50 -9.48 -19.28 2.86
N LYS A 51 -9.38 -17.94 2.96
CA LYS A 51 -10.37 -17.06 3.61
C LYS A 51 -11.84 -17.35 3.21
N THR A 52 -12.17 -17.22 1.92
CA THR A 52 -13.52 -17.44 1.41
C THR A 52 -13.95 -18.91 1.52
N SER A 53 -13.01 -19.86 1.47
CA SER A 53 -13.31 -21.28 1.71
C SER A 53 -13.68 -21.53 3.17
N ALA A 54 -12.93 -20.96 4.12
CA ALA A 54 -13.24 -21.04 5.54
C ALA A 54 -14.59 -20.37 5.86
N ALA A 55 -14.91 -19.24 5.21
CA ALA A 55 -16.21 -18.58 5.35
C ALA A 55 -17.36 -19.49 4.93
N LYS A 56 -17.24 -20.16 3.77
CA LYS A 56 -18.24 -21.13 3.31
C LYS A 56 -18.35 -22.36 4.21
N ILE A 57 -17.23 -22.88 4.69
CA ILE A 57 -17.24 -24.02 5.63
C ILE A 57 -17.94 -23.62 6.93
N PHE A 58 -17.65 -22.42 7.47
CA PHE A 58 -18.30 -21.90 8.65
C PHE A 58 -19.81 -21.72 8.45
N ALA A 59 -20.23 -21.11 7.32
CA ALA A 59 -21.63 -20.94 6.97
C ALA A 59 -22.38 -22.28 6.85
N LYS A 60 -21.70 -23.32 6.34
CA LYS A 60 -22.24 -24.69 6.34
C LYS A 60 -22.34 -25.25 7.75
N ALA A 61 -21.31 -25.09 8.55
CA ALA A 61 -21.21 -25.70 9.88
C ALA A 61 -22.24 -25.11 10.85
N ILE A 62 -22.41 -23.79 10.87
CA ILE A 62 -23.38 -23.11 11.75
C ILE A 62 -24.84 -23.47 11.43
N ASN A 63 -25.13 -23.79 10.15
CA ASN A 63 -26.46 -24.15 9.67
C ASN A 63 -26.67 -25.67 9.52
N CYS A 64 -25.69 -26.49 9.90
CA CYS A 64 -25.75 -27.94 9.73
C CYS A 64 -26.40 -28.61 10.95
N ARG A 65 -27.60 -29.17 10.78
CA ARG A 65 -28.29 -29.92 11.85
C ARG A 65 -27.55 -31.18 12.29
N ASN A 66 -26.73 -31.77 11.41
CA ASN A 66 -25.95 -32.98 11.65
C ASN A 66 -24.45 -32.66 11.85
N GLN A 67 -24.14 -31.49 12.41
CA GLN A 67 -22.76 -31.08 12.65
C GLN A 67 -22.09 -32.03 13.64
N LYS A 68 -20.80 -32.35 13.40
CA LYS A 68 -19.99 -33.17 14.31
C LYS A 68 -18.65 -32.50 14.55
N ASP A 69 -18.26 -32.33 15.81
CA ASP A 69 -16.95 -31.76 16.19
C ASP A 69 -16.65 -30.38 15.55
N GLY A 70 -17.68 -29.56 15.35
CA GLY A 70 -17.55 -28.26 14.69
C GLY A 70 -17.56 -28.33 13.16
N GLU A 71 -17.60 -29.51 12.54
CA GLU A 71 -17.54 -29.73 11.09
C GLU A 71 -18.92 -29.92 10.45
N PRO A 72 -19.15 -29.39 9.23
CA PRO A 72 -20.37 -29.66 8.48
C PRO A 72 -20.40 -31.10 7.95
N CYS A 73 -21.57 -31.73 7.95
CA CYS A 73 -21.69 -33.11 7.46
C CYS A 73 -21.54 -33.25 5.94
N ASN A 74 -21.75 -32.18 5.17
CA ASN A 74 -21.76 -32.16 3.70
C ASN A 74 -22.76 -33.11 3.01
N GLN A 75 -23.64 -33.77 3.75
CA GLN A 75 -24.60 -34.75 3.24
C GLN A 75 -26.05 -34.28 3.33
N CYS A 76 -26.38 -33.41 4.31
CA CYS A 76 -27.72 -32.85 4.46
C CYS A 76 -28.05 -31.84 3.35
N GLU A 77 -29.35 -31.58 3.18
CA GLU A 77 -29.86 -30.66 2.16
C GLU A 77 -29.28 -29.25 2.30
N THR A 78 -29.18 -28.73 3.54
CA THR A 78 -28.60 -27.41 3.81
C THR A 78 -27.14 -27.33 3.36
N CYS A 79 -26.29 -28.31 3.71
CA CYS A 79 -24.89 -28.28 3.28
C CYS A 79 -24.77 -28.39 1.76
N LYS A 80 -25.56 -29.26 1.12
CA LYS A 80 -25.56 -29.40 -0.35
C LYS A 80 -26.03 -28.12 -1.04
N ALA A 81 -27.07 -27.48 -0.53
CA ALA A 81 -27.61 -26.23 -1.06
C ALA A 81 -26.60 -25.08 -0.94
N ILE A 82 -25.87 -24.97 0.19
CA ILE A 82 -24.80 -23.98 0.36
C ILE A 82 -23.64 -24.26 -0.58
N THR A 83 -23.18 -25.52 -0.69
CA THR A 83 -22.10 -25.89 -1.62
C THR A 83 -22.48 -25.58 -3.08
N ALA A 84 -23.74 -25.77 -3.45
CA ALA A 84 -24.26 -25.43 -4.78
C ALA A 84 -24.58 -23.93 -4.98
N GLY A 85 -24.46 -23.09 -3.94
CA GLY A 85 -24.79 -21.66 -4.00
C GLY A 85 -26.28 -21.36 -4.19
N ARG A 86 -27.18 -22.25 -3.75
CA ARG A 86 -28.64 -22.13 -3.94
C ARG A 86 -29.41 -21.74 -2.69
N LEU A 87 -28.76 -21.73 -1.53
CA LEU A 87 -29.41 -21.39 -0.26
C LEU A 87 -29.50 -19.88 -0.09
N ASN A 88 -30.70 -19.31 -0.14
CA ASN A 88 -30.93 -17.87 -0.03
C ASN A 88 -30.52 -17.27 1.33
N ASP A 89 -30.36 -18.11 2.36
CA ASP A 89 -29.90 -17.69 3.68
C ASP A 89 -28.36 -17.59 3.78
N VAL A 90 -27.61 -18.02 2.76
CA VAL A 90 -26.16 -17.83 2.68
C VAL A 90 -25.84 -17.04 1.41
N ILE A 91 -25.49 -15.77 1.60
CA ILE A 91 -25.36 -14.79 0.53
C ILE A 91 -23.88 -14.43 0.40
N GLU A 92 -23.30 -14.75 -0.74
CA GLU A 92 -21.92 -14.39 -1.10
C GLU A 92 -21.96 -13.14 -1.99
N ILE A 93 -21.29 -12.08 -1.56
CA ILE A 93 -21.18 -10.81 -2.26
C ILE A 93 -19.70 -10.56 -2.52
N ASP A 94 -19.37 -10.26 -3.77
CA ASP A 94 -18.06 -9.75 -4.14
C ASP A 94 -18.10 -8.22 -4.10
N ALA A 95 -17.39 -7.63 -3.14
CA ALA A 95 -17.35 -6.19 -2.96
C ALA A 95 -16.68 -5.47 -4.13
N ALA A 96 -15.86 -6.14 -4.95
CA ALA A 96 -15.27 -5.53 -6.14
C ALA A 96 -16.34 -5.19 -7.21
N SER A 97 -17.42 -5.96 -7.27
CA SER A 97 -18.55 -5.74 -8.19
C SER A 97 -19.75 -5.04 -7.54
N ASN A 98 -19.80 -5.00 -6.20
CA ASN A 98 -20.91 -4.43 -5.42
C ASN A 98 -20.37 -3.43 -4.39
N ASN A 99 -19.61 -2.42 -4.84
CA ASN A 99 -18.92 -1.47 -3.96
C ASN A 99 -19.76 -0.23 -3.56
N GLY A 100 -20.92 -0.06 -4.17
CA GLY A 100 -21.79 1.09 -3.97
C GLY A 100 -22.53 1.08 -2.64
N VAL A 101 -23.03 2.26 -2.27
CA VAL A 101 -23.72 2.48 -0.99
C VAL A 101 -25.12 1.84 -1.01
N GLU A 102 -25.80 1.90 -2.15
CA GLU A 102 -27.18 1.40 -2.25
C GLU A 102 -27.24 -0.13 -2.17
N GLU A 103 -26.29 -0.85 -2.77
CA GLU A 103 -26.20 -2.30 -2.69
C GLU A 103 -26.03 -2.77 -1.23
N ILE A 104 -25.16 -2.10 -0.46
CA ILE A 104 -24.97 -2.41 0.96
C ILE A 104 -26.20 -2.01 1.80
N ARG A 105 -26.90 -0.93 1.46
CA ARG A 105 -28.16 -0.58 2.14
C ARG A 105 -29.23 -1.64 1.90
N ASP A 106 -29.37 -2.13 0.68
CA ASP A 106 -30.27 -3.23 0.35
C ASP A 106 -29.94 -4.49 1.15
N ILE A 107 -28.65 -4.81 1.28
CA ILE A 107 -28.18 -5.94 2.09
C ILE A 107 -28.56 -5.75 3.55
N ARG A 108 -28.30 -4.57 4.13
CA ARG A 108 -28.69 -4.24 5.51
C ARG A 108 -30.19 -4.35 5.71
N ASP A 109 -30.99 -3.84 4.79
CA ASP A 109 -32.44 -3.85 4.93
C ASP A 109 -33.00 -5.26 4.78
N LYS A 110 -32.41 -6.09 3.91
CA LYS A 110 -32.69 -7.53 3.81
C LYS A 110 -32.20 -8.33 5.02
N ALA A 111 -31.18 -7.87 5.74
CA ALA A 111 -30.65 -8.55 6.92
C ALA A 111 -31.62 -8.48 8.12
N LYS A 112 -32.56 -7.53 8.14
CA LYS A 112 -33.58 -7.43 9.20
C LYS A 112 -34.58 -8.58 9.20
N TYR A 113 -34.75 -9.26 8.07
CA TYR A 113 -35.67 -10.39 7.95
C TYR A 113 -35.03 -11.68 8.44
N ALA A 114 -35.83 -12.47 9.16
CA ALA A 114 -35.42 -13.78 9.67
C ALA A 114 -34.99 -14.74 8.52
N PRO A 115 -34.11 -15.71 8.82
CA PRO A 115 -33.78 -16.79 7.88
C PRO A 115 -35.03 -17.56 7.43
N THR A 116 -35.03 -18.08 6.20
CA THR A 116 -36.20 -18.78 5.63
C THR A 116 -36.14 -20.29 5.85
N GLN A 117 -34.98 -20.90 5.64
CA GLN A 117 -34.75 -22.35 5.67
C GLN A 117 -33.66 -22.75 6.67
N ALA A 118 -32.67 -21.89 6.88
CA ALA A 118 -31.55 -22.10 7.79
C ALA A 118 -31.81 -21.54 9.20
N ASP A 119 -30.97 -21.89 10.17
CA ASP A 119 -31.06 -21.32 11.52
C ASP A 119 -30.42 -19.92 11.58
N TYR A 120 -29.40 -19.68 10.75
CA TYR A 120 -28.68 -18.41 10.62
C TYR A 120 -28.64 -17.92 9.17
N LYS A 121 -28.80 -16.61 9.00
CA LYS A 121 -28.57 -15.90 7.75
C LYS A 121 -27.15 -15.39 7.70
N VAL A 122 -26.35 -15.87 6.76
CA VAL A 122 -24.91 -15.59 6.69
C VAL A 122 -24.60 -14.74 5.46
N TYR A 123 -23.98 -13.59 5.67
CA TYR A 123 -23.46 -12.72 4.62
C TYR A 123 -21.95 -12.86 4.53
N ILE A 124 -21.45 -13.38 3.40
CA ILE A 124 -20.03 -13.47 3.10
C ILE A 124 -19.71 -12.33 2.13
N ILE A 125 -18.94 -11.34 2.59
CA ILE A 125 -18.52 -10.20 1.76
C ILE A 125 -17.03 -10.39 1.45
N ASP A 126 -16.72 -10.84 0.23
CA ASP A 126 -15.34 -11.03 -0.23
C ASP A 126 -14.75 -9.72 -0.74
N GLU A 127 -13.43 -9.59 -0.62
CA GLU A 127 -12.66 -8.37 -0.91
C GLU A 127 -13.27 -7.08 -0.34
N VAL A 128 -13.73 -7.11 0.92
CA VAL A 128 -14.47 -6.02 1.57
C VAL A 128 -13.73 -4.66 1.55
N HIS A 129 -12.40 -4.65 1.38
CA HIS A 129 -11.62 -3.43 1.22
C HIS A 129 -11.96 -2.62 -0.04
N MET A 130 -12.67 -3.23 -0.99
CA MET A 130 -13.14 -2.59 -2.22
C MET A 130 -14.43 -1.79 -2.01
N LEU A 131 -15.08 -1.89 -0.86
CA LEU A 131 -16.28 -1.08 -0.55
C LEU A 131 -15.93 0.41 -0.47
N SER A 132 -16.85 1.24 -0.96
CA SER A 132 -16.77 2.69 -0.77
C SER A 132 -16.90 3.08 0.71
N THR A 133 -16.40 4.26 1.07
CA THR A 133 -16.52 4.80 2.44
C THR A 133 -17.97 4.92 2.89
N GLY A 134 -18.87 5.34 2.00
CA GLY A 134 -20.31 5.38 2.25
C GLY A 134 -20.91 3.99 2.50
N ALA A 135 -20.44 2.97 1.79
CA ALA A 135 -20.88 1.58 1.96
C ALA A 135 -20.43 1.02 3.33
N PHE A 136 -19.20 1.29 3.77
CA PHE A 136 -18.76 0.94 5.13
C PHE A 136 -19.65 1.58 6.20
N ASN A 137 -20.00 2.86 6.05
CA ASN A 137 -20.88 3.55 7.00
C ASN A 137 -22.29 2.96 7.03
N ALA A 138 -22.81 2.52 5.87
CA ALA A 138 -24.09 1.83 5.80
C ALA A 138 -24.07 0.49 6.55
N LEU A 139 -22.94 -0.22 6.54
CA LEU A 139 -22.75 -1.49 7.25
C LEU A 139 -22.61 -1.30 8.77
N LEU A 140 -22.01 -0.20 9.23
CA LEU A 140 -21.73 0.07 10.66
C LEU A 140 -22.95 -0.09 11.55
N LYS A 141 -24.09 0.48 11.15
CA LYS A 141 -25.33 0.40 11.96
C LYS A 141 -25.76 -1.05 12.20
N THR A 142 -25.59 -1.91 11.20
CA THR A 142 -25.92 -3.35 11.28
C THR A 142 -24.91 -4.13 12.10
N LEU A 143 -23.64 -3.72 12.13
CA LEU A 143 -22.62 -4.34 12.97
C LEU A 143 -22.71 -3.89 14.42
N GLU A 144 -23.23 -2.68 14.68
CA GLU A 144 -23.48 -2.16 16.03
C GLU A 144 -24.72 -2.80 16.67
N GLU A 145 -25.80 -2.93 15.89
CA GLU A 145 -27.08 -3.49 16.31
C GLU A 145 -27.42 -4.70 15.42
N PRO A 146 -26.70 -5.83 15.56
CA PRO A 146 -26.89 -6.99 14.71
C PRO A 146 -28.28 -7.61 14.93
N PRO A 147 -29.03 -7.90 13.85
CA PRO A 147 -30.26 -8.67 13.95
C PRO A 147 -29.97 -10.06 14.52
N ALA A 148 -30.92 -10.61 15.28
CA ALA A 148 -30.82 -11.98 15.78
C ALA A 148 -30.64 -12.97 14.62
N ASN A 149 -29.77 -13.96 14.81
CA ASN A 149 -29.48 -15.01 13.83
C ASN A 149 -28.87 -14.53 12.50
N VAL A 150 -28.25 -13.34 12.47
CA VAL A 150 -27.47 -12.86 11.33
C VAL A 150 -25.98 -12.92 11.65
N VAL A 151 -25.19 -13.43 10.70
CA VAL A 151 -23.72 -13.47 10.80
C VAL A 151 -23.09 -12.83 9.57
N PHE A 152 -22.22 -11.85 9.79
CA PHE A 152 -21.37 -11.27 8.75
C PHE A 152 -19.99 -11.91 8.76
N ILE A 153 -19.49 -12.29 7.59
CA ILE A 153 -18.11 -12.75 7.39
C ILE A 153 -17.49 -11.86 6.33
N LEU A 154 -16.61 -10.97 6.75
CA LEU A 154 -15.89 -10.04 5.90
C LEU A 154 -14.54 -10.64 5.56
N ALA A 155 -14.19 -10.78 4.28
CA ALA A 155 -12.89 -11.28 3.85
C ALA A 155 -12.11 -10.19 3.11
N THR A 156 -10.82 -10.05 3.40
CA THR A 156 -9.96 -9.04 2.74
C THR A 156 -8.50 -9.49 2.64
N THR A 157 -7.85 -9.14 1.54
CA THR A 157 -6.38 -9.19 1.40
C THR A 157 -5.67 -7.97 1.99
N GLU A 158 -6.36 -6.84 2.14
CA GLU A 158 -5.79 -5.56 2.53
C GLU A 158 -6.42 -5.05 3.84
N PRO A 159 -5.99 -5.56 5.00
CA PRO A 159 -6.59 -5.20 6.28
C PRO A 159 -6.41 -3.71 6.65
N HIS A 160 -5.37 -3.06 6.11
CA HIS A 160 -5.06 -1.65 6.38
C HIS A 160 -6.04 -0.67 5.72
N LYS A 161 -6.78 -1.10 4.69
CA LYS A 161 -7.84 -0.31 4.05
C LYS A 161 -9.17 -0.40 4.80
N ILE A 162 -9.29 -1.30 5.78
CA ILE A 162 -10.51 -1.47 6.56
C ILE A 162 -10.55 -0.43 7.68
N PRO A 163 -11.65 0.34 7.82
CA PRO A 163 -11.80 1.28 8.92
C PRO A 163 -11.66 0.60 10.28
N THR A 164 -10.96 1.25 11.21
CA THR A 164 -10.79 0.75 12.59
C THR A 164 -12.12 0.54 13.31
N THR A 165 -13.15 1.30 12.92
CA THR A 165 -14.53 1.17 13.40
C THR A 165 -15.19 -0.16 13.04
N ILE A 166 -14.81 -0.77 11.91
CA ILE A 166 -15.27 -2.12 11.51
C ILE A 166 -14.44 -3.18 12.23
N ILE A 167 -13.12 -2.98 12.30
CA ILE A 167 -12.20 -3.92 12.96
C ILE A 167 -12.58 -4.10 14.44
N SER A 168 -12.94 -3.03 15.15
CA SER A 168 -13.31 -3.09 16.57
C SER A 168 -14.61 -3.85 16.86
N ARG A 169 -15.45 -4.07 15.84
CA ARG A 169 -16.76 -4.74 15.94
C ARG A 169 -16.77 -6.14 15.35
N THR A 170 -15.62 -6.61 14.85
CA THR A 170 -15.49 -7.92 14.22
C THR A 170 -14.48 -8.76 14.98
N GLN A 171 -14.72 -10.07 15.04
CA GLN A 171 -13.70 -11.00 15.50
C GLN A 171 -12.70 -11.24 14.35
N ARG A 172 -11.49 -10.75 14.51
CA ARG A 172 -10.43 -10.82 13.48
C ARG A 172 -9.71 -12.17 13.50
N PHE A 173 -9.52 -12.74 12.32
CA PHE A 173 -8.74 -13.95 12.06
C PHE A 173 -7.71 -13.69 10.95
N ASP A 174 -6.43 -13.73 11.31
CA ASP A 174 -5.31 -13.51 10.37
C ASP A 174 -4.82 -14.83 9.77
N PHE A 175 -5.22 -15.09 8.52
CA PHE A 175 -4.77 -16.20 7.69
C PHE A 175 -3.33 -15.97 7.24
N ARG A 176 -2.48 -16.98 7.44
CA ARG A 176 -1.05 -16.92 7.12
C ARG A 176 -0.76 -17.52 5.75
N ARG A 177 0.37 -17.16 5.14
CA ARG A 177 0.86 -17.85 3.94
C ARG A 177 1.06 -19.34 4.26
N ILE A 178 0.64 -20.20 3.34
CA ILE A 178 0.79 -21.65 3.49
C ILE A 178 2.26 -22.01 3.22
N THR A 179 2.84 -22.89 4.02
CA THR A 179 4.24 -23.27 3.82
C THR A 179 4.42 -24.04 2.50
N PRO A 180 5.55 -23.88 1.78
CA PRO A 180 5.81 -24.59 0.53
C PRO A 180 5.65 -26.11 0.67
N ARG A 181 6.13 -26.67 1.79
CA ARG A 181 6.00 -28.11 2.11
C ARG A 181 4.54 -28.55 2.24
N ALA A 182 3.67 -27.72 2.80
CA ALA A 182 2.25 -28.05 2.94
C ALA A 182 1.51 -27.93 1.59
N ILE A 183 1.90 -26.98 0.74
CA ILE A 183 1.40 -26.89 -0.65
C ILE A 183 1.80 -28.14 -1.44
N LEU A 184 3.07 -28.52 -1.40
CA LEU A 184 3.60 -29.71 -2.08
C LEU A 184 2.80 -30.97 -1.68
N LYS A 185 2.68 -31.24 -0.38
CA LYS A 185 1.91 -32.41 0.12
C LYS A 185 0.47 -32.41 -0.38
N ARG A 186 -0.16 -31.24 -0.49
CA ARG A 186 -1.53 -31.13 -1.00
C ARG A 186 -1.61 -31.42 -2.50
N MET A 187 -0.64 -30.97 -3.29
CA MET A 187 -0.57 -31.28 -4.72
C MET A 187 -0.32 -32.77 -4.95
N GLU A 188 0.61 -33.38 -4.21
CA GLU A 188 0.85 -34.83 -4.25
C GLU A 188 -0.43 -35.62 -3.97
N TYR A 189 -1.14 -35.28 -2.89
CA TYR A 189 -2.41 -35.91 -2.55
C TYR A 189 -3.42 -35.82 -3.71
N ILE A 190 -3.55 -34.65 -4.34
CA ILE A 190 -4.48 -34.44 -5.45
C ILE A 190 -4.09 -35.28 -6.69
N LEU A 191 -2.81 -35.31 -7.04
CA LEU A 191 -2.31 -36.04 -8.20
C LEU A 191 -2.43 -37.55 -8.00
N GLN A 192 -2.13 -38.05 -6.80
CA GLN A 192 -2.31 -39.46 -6.44
C GLN A 192 -3.78 -39.88 -6.52
N GLN A 193 -4.71 -39.04 -6.03
CA GLN A 193 -6.15 -39.31 -6.13
C GLN A 193 -6.65 -39.31 -7.59
N LYS A 194 -6.02 -38.55 -8.48
CA LYS A 194 -6.33 -38.54 -9.92
C LYS A 194 -5.58 -39.62 -10.72
N GLY A 195 -4.56 -40.26 -10.15
CA GLY A 195 -3.71 -41.22 -10.85
C GLY A 195 -2.78 -40.59 -11.89
N PHE A 196 -2.38 -39.34 -11.68
CA PHE A 196 -1.45 -38.63 -12.58
C PHE A 196 0.00 -38.81 -12.13
N THR A 197 0.93 -38.94 -13.09
CA THR A 197 2.36 -39.07 -12.82
C THR A 197 3.01 -37.69 -12.69
N TYR A 198 4.00 -37.58 -11.81
CA TYR A 198 4.66 -36.29 -11.53
C TYR A 198 6.12 -36.44 -11.11
N ASP A 199 6.91 -35.43 -11.45
CA ASP A 199 8.25 -35.21 -10.92
C ASP A 199 8.17 -34.41 -9.63
N GLU A 200 8.86 -34.86 -8.58
CA GLU A 200 8.86 -34.15 -7.28
C GLU A 200 9.45 -32.74 -7.43
N ALA A 201 10.49 -32.57 -8.25
CA ALA A 201 11.11 -31.28 -8.54
C ALA A 201 10.12 -30.29 -9.16
N ALA A 202 9.25 -30.74 -10.07
CA ALA A 202 8.22 -29.92 -10.69
C ALA A 202 7.23 -29.37 -9.64
N LEU A 203 6.79 -30.22 -8.70
CA LEU A 203 5.89 -29.78 -7.62
C LEU A 203 6.56 -28.77 -6.68
N LYS A 204 7.86 -28.91 -6.42
CA LYS A 204 8.61 -27.94 -5.62
C LYS A 204 8.70 -26.57 -6.31
N VAL A 205 8.94 -26.55 -7.62
CA VAL A 205 8.90 -25.30 -8.43
C VAL A 205 7.54 -24.64 -8.33
N ILE A 206 6.46 -25.38 -8.54
CA ILE A 206 5.08 -24.87 -8.43
C ILE A 206 4.79 -24.34 -7.02
N ALA A 207 5.18 -25.09 -5.97
CA ALA A 207 4.92 -24.69 -4.59
C ALA A 207 5.61 -23.37 -4.21
N LYS A 208 6.82 -23.13 -4.75
CA LYS A 208 7.54 -21.87 -4.58
C LYS A 208 6.90 -20.73 -5.37
N ALA A 209 6.59 -20.97 -6.65
CA ALA A 209 5.95 -19.98 -7.52
C ALA A 209 4.58 -19.52 -7.01
N ALA A 210 3.91 -20.33 -6.19
CA ALA A 210 2.62 -19.99 -5.59
C ALA A 210 2.70 -19.06 -4.37
N GLU A 211 3.91 -18.82 -3.83
CA GLU A 211 4.18 -17.97 -2.67
C GLU A 211 3.21 -18.15 -1.46
N GLY A 212 2.79 -19.39 -1.18
CA GLY A 212 1.88 -19.66 -0.07
C GLY A 212 0.38 -19.48 -0.36
N GLY A 213 -0.01 -19.25 -1.61
CA GLY A 213 -1.39 -19.29 -2.10
C GLY A 213 -1.76 -20.64 -2.70
N MET A 214 -2.62 -21.43 -2.04
CA MET A 214 -3.05 -22.74 -2.56
C MET A 214 -3.84 -22.62 -3.87
N ARG A 215 -4.64 -21.56 -4.01
CA ARG A 215 -5.41 -21.31 -5.25
C ARG A 215 -4.47 -21.16 -6.44
N ASP A 216 -3.39 -20.41 -6.26
CA ASP A 216 -2.45 -20.11 -7.33
C ASP A 216 -1.59 -21.36 -7.63
N ALA A 217 -1.15 -22.11 -6.60
CA ALA A 217 -0.50 -23.42 -6.78
C ALA A 217 -1.34 -24.39 -7.62
N LEU A 218 -2.61 -24.55 -7.28
CA LEU A 218 -3.50 -25.45 -8.03
C LEU A 218 -3.85 -24.92 -9.42
N SER A 219 -3.79 -23.61 -9.66
CA SER A 219 -4.01 -23.02 -10.98
C SER A 219 -2.80 -23.27 -11.89
N ILE A 220 -1.59 -23.10 -11.37
CA ILE A 220 -0.34 -23.43 -12.06
C ILE A 220 -0.30 -24.94 -12.36
N LEU A 221 -0.63 -25.79 -11.39
CA LEU A 221 -0.68 -27.24 -11.59
C LEU A 221 -1.67 -27.64 -12.69
N ASP A 222 -2.84 -27.00 -12.75
CA ASP A 222 -3.86 -27.21 -13.79
C ASP A 222 -3.33 -26.87 -15.18
N GLN A 223 -2.58 -25.76 -15.29
CA GLN A 223 -1.93 -25.34 -16.52
C GLN A 223 -0.85 -26.35 -16.93
N VAL A 224 0.03 -26.76 -16.02
CA VAL A 224 1.09 -27.76 -16.30
C VAL A 224 0.50 -29.08 -16.81
N LEU A 225 -0.57 -29.56 -16.18
CA LEU A 225 -1.26 -30.78 -16.61
C LEU A 225 -1.89 -30.65 -18.00
N SER A 226 -2.30 -29.43 -18.39
CA SER A 226 -2.88 -29.17 -19.72
C SER A 226 -1.84 -29.22 -20.84
N PHE A 227 -0.56 -28.95 -20.53
CA PHE A 227 0.55 -29.08 -21.48
C PHE A 227 1.10 -30.50 -21.60
N GLY A 228 1.10 -31.26 -20.50
CA GLY A 228 1.87 -32.50 -20.37
C GLY A 228 1.11 -33.81 -20.51
N ASP A 229 -0.05 -33.87 -21.18
CA ASP A 229 -0.86 -35.09 -21.32
C ASP A 229 -1.13 -35.84 -19.99
N ASN A 230 -1.52 -35.09 -18.95
CA ASN A 230 -1.69 -35.58 -17.57
C ASN A 230 -0.41 -36.03 -16.85
N GLN A 231 0.76 -35.58 -17.32
CA GLN A 231 2.04 -35.71 -16.63
C GLN A 231 2.57 -34.34 -16.19
N VAL A 232 3.12 -34.29 -14.98
CA VAL A 232 3.74 -33.08 -14.43
C VAL A 232 5.26 -33.24 -14.49
N THR A 233 5.88 -32.67 -15.51
CA THR A 233 7.34 -32.69 -15.69
C THR A 233 7.98 -31.38 -15.23
N LEU A 234 9.28 -31.43 -14.90
CA LEU A 234 10.04 -30.23 -14.51
C LEU A 234 10.01 -29.16 -15.61
N ASP A 235 10.23 -29.55 -16.87
CA ASP A 235 10.28 -28.62 -18.01
C ASP A 235 8.94 -27.88 -18.20
N ASN A 236 7.82 -28.61 -18.11
CA ASN A 236 6.49 -28.00 -18.22
C ASN A 236 6.20 -27.06 -17.05
N ALA A 237 6.64 -27.40 -15.83
CA ALA A 237 6.50 -26.53 -14.68
C ALA A 237 7.31 -25.23 -14.83
N LEU A 238 8.56 -25.32 -15.31
CA LEU A 238 9.39 -24.15 -15.58
C LEU A 238 8.81 -23.27 -16.69
N LEU A 239 8.33 -23.86 -17.79
CA LEU A 239 7.69 -23.14 -18.89
C LEU A 239 6.44 -22.39 -18.43
N VAL A 240 5.52 -23.06 -17.71
CA VAL A 240 4.26 -22.45 -17.25
C VAL A 240 4.51 -21.38 -16.20
N THR A 241 5.45 -21.61 -15.28
CA THR A 241 5.79 -20.60 -14.30
C THR A 241 6.56 -19.44 -14.95
N GLY A 242 7.29 -19.68 -16.05
CA GLY A 242 8.22 -18.72 -16.62
C GLY A 242 9.49 -18.57 -15.78
N SER A 243 9.73 -19.48 -14.82
CA SER A 243 10.92 -19.46 -13.98
C SER A 243 12.15 -19.96 -14.72
N VAL A 244 13.29 -19.43 -14.33
CA VAL A 244 14.58 -19.84 -14.88
C VAL A 244 15.11 -21.04 -14.08
N THR A 245 15.76 -21.98 -14.78
CA THR A 245 16.49 -23.08 -14.14
C THR A 245 17.58 -22.52 -13.23
N ARG A 246 17.81 -23.15 -12.06
CA ARG A 246 18.89 -22.74 -11.15
C ARG A 246 20.25 -22.74 -11.83
N ASP A 247 20.50 -23.70 -12.72
CA ASP A 247 21.77 -23.80 -13.46
C ASP A 247 22.06 -22.52 -14.26
N ASN A 248 21.05 -21.99 -14.97
CA ASN A 248 21.17 -20.75 -15.73
C ASN A 248 21.36 -19.52 -14.81
N LEU A 249 20.67 -19.47 -13.67
CA LEU A 249 20.87 -18.40 -12.68
C LEU A 249 22.30 -18.43 -12.10
N THR A 250 22.78 -19.64 -11.77
CA THR A 250 24.14 -19.87 -11.26
C THR A 250 25.18 -19.50 -12.30
N LYS A 251 25.03 -19.97 -13.54
CA LYS A 251 25.89 -19.65 -14.69
C LYS A 251 25.98 -18.14 -14.90
N TYR A 252 24.84 -17.45 -14.95
CA TYR A 252 24.80 -16.00 -15.14
C TYR A 252 25.49 -15.26 -13.99
N LEU A 253 25.16 -15.56 -12.74
CA LEU A 253 25.77 -14.89 -11.59
C LEU A 253 27.27 -15.17 -11.46
N HIS A 254 27.72 -16.38 -11.78
CA HIS A 254 29.14 -16.70 -11.83
C HIS A 254 29.88 -15.86 -12.88
N GLN A 255 29.32 -15.71 -14.08
CA GLN A 255 29.88 -14.84 -15.13
C GLN A 255 29.93 -13.37 -14.69
N VAL A 256 28.87 -12.89 -14.04
CA VAL A 256 28.79 -11.53 -13.48
C VAL A 256 29.85 -11.29 -12.42
N VAL A 257 30.01 -12.21 -11.45
CA VAL A 257 31.01 -12.12 -10.38
C VAL A 257 32.43 -12.20 -10.94
N ALA A 258 32.65 -13.05 -11.96
CA ALA A 258 33.91 -13.15 -12.69
C ALA A 258 34.21 -11.93 -13.59
N LYS A 259 33.28 -10.97 -13.68
CA LYS A 259 33.34 -9.78 -14.54
C LYS A 259 33.40 -10.09 -16.04
N ASP A 260 32.99 -11.29 -16.43
CA ASP A 260 32.84 -11.67 -17.85
C ASP A 260 31.50 -11.18 -18.38
N THR A 261 31.47 -9.89 -18.74
CA THR A 261 30.24 -9.22 -19.21
C THR A 261 29.76 -9.80 -20.53
N SER A 262 30.66 -10.25 -21.42
CA SER A 262 30.29 -10.78 -22.73
C SER A 262 29.53 -12.09 -22.59
N SER A 263 30.04 -13.02 -21.78
CA SER A 263 29.37 -14.30 -21.55
C SER A 263 28.07 -14.11 -20.75
N ALA A 264 28.03 -13.18 -19.79
CA ALA A 264 26.82 -12.86 -19.04
C ALA A 264 25.70 -12.33 -19.95
N LEU A 265 26.02 -11.44 -20.90
CA LEU A 265 25.06 -10.94 -21.89
C LEU A 265 24.57 -12.04 -22.84
N ALA A 266 25.44 -12.97 -23.24
CA ALA A 266 25.00 -14.11 -24.05
C ALA A 266 24.00 -14.99 -23.27
N THR A 267 24.30 -15.31 -22.00
CA THR A 267 23.43 -16.11 -21.15
C THR A 267 22.07 -15.44 -20.92
N ILE A 268 22.03 -14.11 -20.69
CA ILE A 268 20.75 -13.41 -20.50
C ILE A 268 19.90 -13.41 -21.78
N HIS A 269 20.55 -13.34 -22.95
CA HIS A 269 19.88 -13.42 -24.24
C HIS A 269 19.28 -14.81 -24.48
N GLU A 270 20.05 -15.88 -24.22
CA GLU A 270 19.56 -17.27 -24.27
C GLU A 270 18.31 -17.47 -23.39
N ILE A 271 18.35 -16.93 -22.16
CA ILE A 271 17.22 -17.01 -21.21
C ILE A 271 15.97 -16.30 -21.75
N LEU A 272 16.13 -15.17 -22.43
CA LEU A 272 15.01 -14.39 -22.99
C LEU A 272 14.45 -15.03 -24.26
N GLU A 273 15.29 -15.64 -25.10
CA GLU A 273 14.86 -16.38 -26.29
C GLU A 273 13.99 -17.59 -25.93
N ASP A 274 14.25 -18.23 -24.78
CA ASP A 274 13.41 -19.28 -24.19
C ASP A 274 12.03 -18.76 -23.69
N CYS A 275 11.60 -17.57 -24.11
CA CYS A 275 10.33 -16.92 -23.80
C CYS A 275 10.08 -16.69 -22.30
N LYS A 276 11.14 -16.46 -21.52
CA LYS A 276 11.02 -16.22 -20.08
C LYS A 276 10.74 -14.75 -19.80
N ASP A 277 9.87 -14.51 -18.81
CA ASP A 277 9.46 -13.15 -18.42
C ASP A 277 10.64 -12.42 -17.77
N ALA A 278 10.99 -11.25 -18.32
CA ALA A 278 12.14 -10.45 -17.88
C ALA A 278 12.00 -9.94 -16.44
N LYS A 279 10.78 -9.60 -16.01
CA LYS A 279 10.50 -9.16 -14.63
C LYS A 279 10.63 -10.34 -13.66
N ARG A 280 10.13 -11.51 -14.06
CA ARG A 280 10.27 -12.75 -13.28
C ARG A 280 11.73 -13.17 -13.13
N LEU A 281 12.53 -13.02 -14.17
CA LEU A 281 13.97 -13.27 -14.11
C LEU A 281 14.68 -12.37 -13.08
N ILE A 282 14.34 -11.08 -13.00
CA ILE A 282 14.89 -10.20 -11.94
C ILE A 282 14.48 -10.67 -10.56
N GLU A 283 13.22 -11.07 -10.38
CA GLU A 283 12.74 -11.60 -9.11
C GLU A 283 13.44 -12.91 -8.71
N ASP A 284 13.64 -13.82 -9.67
CA ASP A 284 14.40 -15.06 -9.49
C ASP A 284 15.87 -14.74 -9.10
N LEU A 285 16.50 -13.73 -9.72
CA LEU A 285 17.86 -13.28 -9.37
C LEU A 285 17.93 -12.67 -7.96
N ILE A 286 16.96 -11.84 -7.56
CA ILE A 286 16.90 -11.25 -6.20
C ILE A 286 16.76 -12.37 -5.17
N ASN A 287 15.84 -13.30 -5.39
CA ASN A 287 15.62 -14.44 -4.50
C ASN A 287 16.87 -15.32 -4.41
N TYR A 288 17.54 -15.58 -5.53
CA TYR A 288 18.77 -16.37 -5.56
C TYR A 288 19.93 -15.69 -4.80
N CYS A 289 20.15 -14.39 -5.01
CA CYS A 289 21.14 -13.62 -4.25
C CYS A 289 20.83 -13.60 -2.74
N ARG A 290 19.56 -13.45 -2.36
CA ARG A 290 19.11 -13.55 -0.97
C ARG A 290 19.42 -14.94 -0.39
N ASP A 291 19.14 -15.99 -1.13
CA ASP A 291 19.36 -17.36 -0.66
C ASP A 291 20.85 -17.65 -0.47
N LEU A 292 21.74 -17.13 -1.33
CA LEU A 292 23.19 -17.19 -1.14
C LEU A 292 23.61 -16.50 0.17
N LEU A 293 23.15 -15.26 0.40
CA LEU A 293 23.42 -14.50 1.63
C LEU A 293 22.93 -15.24 2.88
N LEU A 294 21.70 -15.75 2.84
CA LEU A 294 21.12 -16.47 3.97
C LEU A 294 21.83 -17.80 4.20
N TYR A 295 22.28 -18.48 3.15
CA TYR A 295 23.00 -19.75 3.27
C TYR A 295 24.36 -19.53 3.95
N GLN A 296 25.05 -18.43 3.68
CA GLN A 296 26.31 -18.08 4.37
C GLN A 296 26.15 -17.92 5.89
N GLN A 297 24.98 -17.48 6.36
CA GLN A 297 24.73 -17.22 7.79
C GLN A 297 23.95 -18.35 8.50
N ALA A 298 23.02 -18.97 7.79
CA ALA A 298 22.11 -19.98 8.32
C ALA A 298 21.74 -21.05 7.25
N PRO A 299 22.66 -21.97 6.90
CA PRO A 299 22.46 -22.99 5.87
C PRO A 299 21.17 -23.79 6.01
N LYS A 300 20.85 -24.21 7.26
CA LYS A 300 19.68 -25.06 7.57
C LYS A 300 18.35 -24.38 7.23
N LEU A 301 18.25 -23.05 7.41
CA LEU A 301 17.01 -22.33 7.10
C LEU A 301 16.74 -22.32 5.60
N VAL A 302 17.79 -22.18 4.79
CA VAL A 302 17.68 -22.17 3.33
C VAL A 302 17.41 -23.57 2.80
N GLU A 303 18.05 -24.61 3.35
CA GLU A 303 17.78 -26.01 2.97
C GLU A 303 16.29 -26.39 3.16
N GLU A 304 15.68 -25.92 4.27
CA GLU A 304 14.27 -26.14 4.56
C GLU A 304 13.34 -25.33 3.63
N SER A 305 13.61 -24.05 3.38
CA SER A 305 12.81 -23.22 2.48
C SER A 305 12.90 -23.68 1.03
N GLU A 306 14.07 -24.19 0.64
CA GLU A 306 14.37 -24.63 -0.71
C GLU A 306 13.88 -26.05 -1.01
N LEU A 307 13.27 -26.73 -0.02
CA LEU A 307 12.75 -28.10 -0.13
C LEU A 307 13.84 -29.10 -0.58
N GLY A 308 15.09 -28.84 -0.16
CA GLY A 308 16.25 -29.66 -0.49
C GLY A 308 16.72 -29.57 -1.96
N MET A 309 16.32 -28.55 -2.72
CA MET A 309 16.77 -28.33 -4.11
C MET A 309 18.08 -27.52 -4.21
N LEU A 310 18.95 -27.61 -3.19
CA LEU A 310 20.23 -26.90 -3.20
C LEU A 310 21.32 -27.81 -3.77
N ASP A 311 21.77 -27.50 -4.98
CA ASP A 311 22.83 -28.23 -5.66
C ASP A 311 24.21 -27.93 -5.06
N GLU A 312 25.19 -28.81 -5.27
CA GLU A 312 26.55 -28.62 -4.75
C GLU A 312 27.22 -27.35 -5.32
N ASP A 313 26.89 -26.98 -6.55
CA ASP A 313 27.42 -25.75 -7.17
C ASP A 313 26.87 -24.48 -6.49
N PHE A 314 25.61 -24.50 -6.05
CA PHE A 314 25.05 -23.42 -5.22
C PHE A 314 25.84 -23.27 -3.91
N LYS A 315 26.12 -24.39 -3.23
CA LYS A 315 26.84 -24.39 -1.96
C LYS A 315 28.27 -23.88 -2.10
N LYS A 316 28.96 -24.28 -3.17
CA LYS A 316 30.31 -23.78 -3.50
C LYS A 316 30.29 -22.29 -3.79
N PHE A 317 29.38 -21.85 -4.66
CA PHE A 317 29.27 -20.45 -5.05
C PHE A 317 28.94 -19.56 -3.85
N ALA A 318 28.07 -20.02 -2.94
CA ALA A 318 27.80 -19.31 -1.68
C ALA A 318 29.06 -19.12 -0.81
N GLY A 319 30.05 -20.01 -0.89
CA GLY A 319 31.32 -19.85 -0.18
C GLY A 319 32.33 -18.92 -0.86
N GLU A 320 32.20 -18.69 -2.17
CA GLU A 320 33.15 -17.91 -2.98
C GLU A 320 32.78 -16.43 -3.09
N VAL A 321 31.48 -16.11 -3.08
CA VAL A 321 31.00 -14.74 -3.29
C VAL A 321 31.06 -13.90 -2.02
N ASP A 322 31.56 -12.67 -2.13
CA ASP A 322 31.62 -11.71 -1.03
C ASP A 322 30.20 -11.21 -0.65
N PRO A 323 29.81 -11.22 0.64
CA PRO A 323 28.50 -10.74 1.07
C PRO A 323 28.21 -9.29 0.65
N GLU A 324 29.23 -8.41 0.67
CA GLU A 324 29.07 -7.00 0.29
C GLU A 324 28.69 -6.87 -1.19
N GLN A 325 29.25 -7.74 -2.04
CA GLN A 325 28.89 -7.81 -3.44
C GLN A 325 27.44 -8.24 -3.63
N LEU A 326 26.97 -9.23 -2.86
CA LEU A 326 25.56 -9.68 -2.92
C LEU A 326 24.58 -8.58 -2.48
N TYR A 327 24.91 -7.79 -1.44
CA TYR A 327 24.09 -6.63 -1.05
C TYR A 327 23.98 -5.61 -2.19
N GLN A 328 25.11 -5.23 -2.79
CA GLN A 328 25.12 -4.29 -3.92
C GLN A 328 24.35 -4.83 -5.13
N MET A 329 24.45 -6.13 -5.41
CA MET A 329 23.71 -6.77 -6.49
C MET A 329 22.19 -6.70 -6.23
N ILE A 330 21.74 -6.98 -5.00
CA ILE A 330 20.33 -6.91 -4.62
C ILE A 330 19.80 -5.47 -4.75
N ASP A 331 20.57 -4.47 -4.33
CA ASP A 331 20.16 -3.06 -4.45
C ASP A 331 19.99 -2.66 -5.93
N VAL A 332 20.95 -3.02 -6.78
CA VAL A 332 20.88 -2.76 -8.22
C VAL A 332 19.72 -3.51 -8.88
N LEU A 333 19.47 -4.76 -8.50
CA LEU A 333 18.34 -5.55 -9.01
C LEU A 333 17.00 -4.93 -8.60
N ASN A 334 16.84 -4.49 -7.36
CA ASN A 334 15.63 -3.82 -6.88
C ASN A 334 15.38 -2.50 -7.62
N GLU A 335 16.42 -1.69 -7.81
CA GLU A 335 16.34 -0.45 -8.60
C GLU A 335 15.86 -0.73 -10.04
N GLN A 336 16.41 -1.77 -10.68
CA GLN A 336 15.98 -2.13 -12.04
C GLN A 336 14.57 -2.72 -12.08
N GLN A 337 14.15 -3.49 -11.06
CA GLN A 337 12.78 -3.98 -10.95
C GLN A 337 11.77 -2.83 -10.91
N GLU A 338 12.09 -1.74 -10.21
CA GLU A 338 11.26 -0.55 -10.16
C GLU A 338 11.22 0.17 -11.51
N ASN A 339 12.39 0.37 -12.14
CA ASN A 339 12.50 1.02 -13.44
C ASN A 339 11.74 0.28 -14.56
N MET A 340 11.68 -1.05 -14.50
CA MET A 340 10.98 -1.88 -15.48
C MET A 340 9.45 -1.82 -15.38
N ARG A 341 8.86 -1.15 -14.38
CA ARG A 341 7.41 -1.01 -14.24
C ARG A 341 6.77 -0.20 -15.37
N PHE A 342 7.52 0.71 -15.98
CA PHE A 342 6.99 1.69 -16.95
C PHE A 342 7.60 1.56 -18.36
N THR A 343 8.41 0.52 -18.60
CA THR A 343 9.06 0.31 -19.90
C THR A 343 8.28 -0.65 -20.80
N VAL A 344 8.46 -0.48 -22.10
CA VAL A 344 7.99 -1.40 -23.15
C VAL A 344 9.15 -2.28 -23.67
N HIS A 345 10.40 -1.89 -23.41
CA HIS A 345 11.60 -2.56 -23.91
C HIS A 345 12.38 -3.19 -22.75
N GLU A 346 11.85 -4.28 -22.20
CA GLU A 346 12.39 -4.96 -21.02
C GLU A 346 13.81 -5.53 -21.23
N ALA A 347 14.12 -6.02 -22.44
CA ALA A 347 15.43 -6.59 -22.77
C ALA A 347 16.59 -5.58 -22.59
N ILE A 348 16.40 -4.31 -22.98
CA ILE A 348 17.43 -3.26 -22.86
C ILE A 348 17.79 -3.04 -21.38
N TYR A 349 16.80 -3.09 -20.49
CA TYR A 349 17.03 -2.93 -19.06
C TYR A 349 17.84 -4.09 -18.49
N LEU A 350 17.62 -5.31 -18.97
CA LEU A 350 18.41 -6.48 -18.57
C LEU A 350 19.86 -6.42 -19.09
N GLU A 351 20.07 -5.94 -20.31
CA GLU A 351 21.42 -5.75 -20.87
C GLU A 351 22.20 -4.70 -20.04
N VAL A 352 21.59 -3.54 -19.79
CA VAL A 352 22.18 -2.48 -18.98
C VAL A 352 22.41 -2.94 -17.54
N LEU A 353 21.46 -3.69 -16.96
CA LEU A 353 21.60 -4.33 -15.66
C LEU A 353 22.83 -5.24 -15.62
N THR A 354 22.99 -6.11 -16.62
CA THR A 354 24.12 -7.04 -16.72
C THR A 354 25.44 -6.29 -16.71
N VAL A 355 25.56 -5.25 -17.53
CA VAL A 355 26.75 -4.38 -17.57
C VAL A 355 27.00 -3.69 -16.23
N LYS A 356 25.95 -3.20 -15.56
CA LYS A 356 26.03 -2.53 -14.26
C LYS A 356 26.51 -3.50 -13.17
N LEU A 357 25.95 -4.71 -13.13
CA LEU A 357 26.32 -5.74 -12.16
C LEU A 357 27.77 -6.22 -12.35
N SER A 358 28.22 -6.44 -13.59
CA SER A 358 29.60 -6.86 -13.88
C SER A 358 30.65 -5.80 -13.52
N ARG A 359 30.25 -4.53 -13.37
CA ARG A 359 31.14 -3.42 -13.00
C ARG A 359 31.14 -3.09 -11.51
N LEU A 360 30.35 -3.80 -10.70
CA LEU A 360 30.36 -3.61 -9.25
C LEU A 360 31.78 -3.83 -8.71
N GLN A 361 32.27 -2.82 -8.01
CA GLN A 361 33.55 -2.89 -7.32
C GLN A 361 33.27 -3.20 -5.85
N VAL A 362 33.78 -4.34 -5.39
CA VAL A 362 33.88 -4.59 -3.96
C VAL A 362 34.91 -3.60 -3.42
N THR A 363 34.44 -2.48 -2.86
CA THR A 363 35.27 -1.63 -2.03
C THR A 363 35.59 -2.38 -0.75
N LYS A 364 36.55 -3.31 -0.82
CA LYS A 364 37.29 -3.73 0.35
C LYS A 364 38.05 -2.48 0.79
N ALA A 365 37.47 -1.68 1.67
CA ALA A 365 38.20 -0.62 2.33
C ALA A 365 39.45 -1.27 2.93
N PRO A 366 40.66 -0.93 2.46
CA PRO A 366 41.84 -1.38 3.15
C PRO A 366 41.79 -0.66 4.49
N VAL A 367 41.57 -1.40 5.58
CA VAL A 367 42.04 -0.96 6.89
C VAL A 367 43.55 -1.11 6.84
N THR A 368 44.19 -0.24 6.07
CA THR A 368 45.62 -0.01 6.12
C THR A 368 45.76 1.40 6.63
N THR A 369 46.06 1.49 7.92
CA THR A 369 46.56 2.69 8.59
C THR A 369 47.83 3.15 7.88
N GLN A 370 47.67 3.88 6.78
CA GLN A 370 48.67 4.80 6.27
C GLN A 370 47.99 6.15 6.17
N VAL A 371 48.15 6.90 7.25
CA VAL A 371 47.89 8.34 7.29
C VAL A 371 48.85 8.97 6.28
N THR A 372 48.43 9.12 5.03
CA THR A 372 49.00 10.14 4.15
C THR A 372 48.42 11.46 4.64
N SER A 373 49.24 12.19 5.40
CA SER A 373 48.99 13.54 5.87
C SER A 373 48.70 14.44 4.66
N ASP A 374 47.43 14.71 4.40
CA ASP A 374 47.01 15.74 3.49
C ASP A 374 47.22 17.11 4.19
N PRO A 375 48.15 17.98 3.73
CA PRO A 375 48.57 19.19 4.44
C PRO A 375 47.42 20.20 4.68
N ALA A 376 46.29 20.05 3.97
CA ALA A 376 45.09 20.85 4.20
C ALA A 376 44.36 20.50 5.50
N THR A 377 44.50 19.26 5.99
CA THR A 377 43.84 18.77 7.21
C THR A 377 44.58 19.19 8.48
N ASP A 378 45.92 19.18 8.43
CA ASP A 378 46.76 19.68 9.54
C ASP A 378 46.63 21.19 9.74
N ALA A 379 46.46 21.95 8.64
CA ALA A 379 46.19 23.38 8.71
C ALA A 379 44.84 23.67 9.40
N LYS A 380 43.79 22.89 9.09
CA LYS A 380 42.47 23.02 9.74
C LYS A 380 42.50 22.59 11.20
N MET A 381 43.19 21.51 11.53
CA MET A 381 43.36 21.05 12.92
C MET A 381 44.12 22.07 13.77
N SER A 382 45.20 22.67 13.25
CA SER A 382 45.93 23.74 13.95
C SER A 382 45.09 25.01 14.14
N GLN A 383 44.25 25.36 13.15
CA GLN A 383 43.35 26.50 13.24
C GLN A 383 42.23 26.27 14.29
N LEU A 384 41.68 25.05 14.34
CA LEU A 384 40.70 24.64 15.37
C LEU A 384 41.31 24.61 16.77
N GLN A 385 42.56 24.14 16.92
CA GLN A 385 43.27 24.17 18.21
C GLN A 385 43.57 25.60 18.68
N LYS A 386 43.91 26.50 17.77
CA LYS A 386 44.07 27.94 18.10
C LYS A 386 42.75 28.57 18.54
N GLN A 387 41.63 28.22 17.90
CA GLN A 387 40.30 28.70 18.29
C GLN A 387 39.87 28.17 19.66
N LEU A 388 40.14 26.89 19.96
CA LEU A 388 39.87 26.30 21.28
C LEU A 388 40.68 26.98 22.39
N ASN A 389 41.98 27.22 22.16
CA ASN A 389 42.82 27.90 23.15
C ASN A 389 42.39 29.36 23.37
N ALA A 390 41.95 30.06 22.31
CA ALA A 390 41.42 31.42 22.42
C ALA A 390 40.08 31.46 23.20
N LEU A 391 39.23 30.45 23.02
CA LEU A 391 37.97 30.27 23.77
C LEU A 391 38.21 29.92 25.23
N GLU A 392 39.20 29.09 25.54
CA GLU A 392 39.57 28.80 26.94
C GLU A 392 40.12 30.04 27.65
N GLN A 393 40.89 30.88 26.95
CA GLN A 393 41.40 32.13 27.49
C GLN A 393 40.28 33.14 27.75
N SER A 394 39.33 33.29 26.82
CA SER A 394 38.17 34.17 27.02
C SER A 394 37.26 33.68 28.15
N PHE A 395 37.11 32.37 28.30
CA PHE A 395 36.35 31.76 29.40
C PHE A 395 37.01 32.00 30.77
N LYS A 396 38.34 31.89 30.86
CA LYS A 396 39.09 32.25 32.09
C LYS A 396 38.98 33.75 32.40
N GLN A 397 38.98 34.61 31.39
CA GLN A 397 38.83 36.06 31.56
C GLN A 397 37.44 36.43 32.09
N LEU A 398 36.38 35.76 31.60
CA LEU A 398 35.00 35.89 32.07
C LEU A 398 34.81 35.37 33.50
N GLN A 399 35.59 34.38 33.95
CA GLN A 399 35.56 33.91 35.34
C GLN A 399 36.25 34.88 36.32
N THR A 400 37.23 35.65 35.86
CA THR A 400 37.94 36.63 36.71
C THR A 400 37.24 37.98 36.83
N SER A 401 36.27 38.28 35.96
CA SER A 401 35.51 39.53 35.97
C SER A 401 34.07 39.27 36.43
N GLY A 402 33.87 39.33 37.75
CA GLY A 402 32.57 39.12 38.38
C GLY A 402 31.50 40.11 37.89
N VAL A 403 30.39 39.57 37.38
CA VAL A 403 29.17 40.33 37.05
C VAL A 403 28.21 40.27 38.24
N PRO A 404 27.61 41.40 38.68
CA PRO A 404 26.76 41.44 39.87
C PRO A 404 25.39 40.78 39.66
N ALA A 405 24.92 40.11 40.71
CA ALA A 405 23.69 39.33 40.77
C ALA A 405 22.42 40.17 40.96
N LYS A 406 21.33 39.74 40.33
CA LYS A 406 19.94 39.96 40.78
C LYS A 406 19.15 38.64 40.75
N THR A 407 18.21 38.57 41.68
CA THR A 407 17.65 37.43 42.43
C THR A 407 16.41 36.76 41.78
N PRO A 408 15.73 35.75 42.38
CA PRO A 408 15.56 34.42 41.78
C PRO A 408 14.12 34.07 41.37
N THR A 409 13.96 33.02 40.55
CA THR A 409 12.69 32.34 40.24
C THR A 409 12.63 30.95 40.91
N PRO A 410 11.42 30.43 41.26
CA PRO A 410 11.21 29.26 42.12
C PRO A 410 11.35 27.90 41.37
N PRO A 411 11.29 26.75 42.07
CA PRO A 411 11.99 25.53 41.68
C PRO A 411 11.26 24.68 40.63
N ARG A 412 12.08 23.94 39.86
CA ARG A 412 11.69 22.97 38.85
C ARG A 412 10.86 21.82 39.43
N SER A 413 9.66 21.64 38.88
CA SER A 413 8.89 20.39 38.94
C SER A 413 9.14 19.57 37.67
N ASN A 414 9.45 18.28 37.87
CA ASN A 414 9.61 17.26 36.84
C ASN A 414 8.43 17.25 35.86
N ARG A 415 8.68 17.57 34.59
CA ARG A 415 7.70 17.36 33.51
C ARG A 415 7.86 15.97 32.90
N LYS A 416 6.87 15.11 33.19
CA LYS A 416 6.41 14.03 32.32
C LYS A 416 6.13 14.60 30.92
N ALA A 417 6.44 13.80 29.90
CA ALA A 417 6.15 14.13 28.51
C ALA A 417 4.63 14.34 28.31
N THR A 418 4.24 15.57 28.00
CA THR A 418 2.89 15.93 27.59
C THR A 418 2.88 16.14 26.08
N LYS A 419 1.98 15.45 25.37
CA LYS A 419 1.61 15.76 23.98
C LYS A 419 1.27 17.25 23.86
N GLN A 420 2.02 17.99 23.07
CA GLN A 420 1.67 19.37 22.69
C GLN A 420 0.95 19.34 21.34
N ASN A 421 -0.33 19.72 21.33
CA ASN A 421 -0.93 20.32 20.15
C ASN A 421 -0.36 21.74 20.03
N GLY A 422 0.63 21.93 19.15
CA GLY A 422 1.17 23.26 18.86
C GLY A 422 0.23 24.01 17.93
N GLU A 423 -0.40 25.08 18.41
CA GLU A 423 -1.12 26.03 17.56
C GLU A 423 -0.13 26.73 16.61
N LEU A 424 -0.35 26.60 15.31
CA LEU A 424 0.33 27.36 14.26
C LEU A 424 0.12 28.87 14.49
N LYS A 425 1.19 29.61 14.75
CA LYS A 425 1.18 31.09 14.79
C LYS A 425 1.29 31.64 13.36
N LEU A 426 0.19 32.15 12.82
CA LEU A 426 0.14 32.77 11.49
C LEU A 426 0.56 34.24 11.57
N ASN A 427 1.33 34.69 10.58
CA ASN A 427 1.73 36.09 10.47
C ASN A 427 0.73 36.86 9.61
N LEU A 428 -0.26 37.50 10.25
CA LEU A 428 -1.37 38.17 9.58
C LEU A 428 -0.93 39.38 8.75
N SER A 429 0.16 40.07 9.11
CA SER A 429 0.61 41.25 8.35
C SER A 429 1.05 40.89 6.93
N LYS A 430 1.80 39.78 6.78
CA LYS A 430 2.22 39.27 5.46
C LYS A 430 1.04 38.80 4.60
N ILE A 431 0.01 38.24 5.24
CA ILE A 431 -1.21 37.81 4.52
C ILE A 431 -1.98 39.04 4.01
N TYR A 432 -2.05 40.10 4.81
CA TYR A 432 -2.73 41.35 4.43
C TYR A 432 -2.01 42.08 3.30
N GLU A 433 -0.67 42.10 3.30
CA GLU A 433 0.13 42.65 2.18
C GLU A 433 -0.22 42.01 0.82
N VAL A 434 -0.42 40.69 0.79
CA VAL A 434 -0.86 40.00 -0.43
C VAL A 434 -2.32 40.35 -0.77
N LEU A 435 -3.20 40.44 0.23
CA LEU A 435 -4.61 40.75 0.04
C LEU A 435 -4.88 42.18 -0.46
N ASP A 436 -4.07 43.15 -0.04
CA ASP A 436 -4.15 44.56 -0.49
C ASP A 436 -3.98 44.68 -2.00
N GLN A 437 -3.09 43.88 -2.56
CA GLN A 437 -2.77 43.88 -3.99
C GLN A 437 -3.41 42.70 -4.75
N ALA A 438 -4.21 41.86 -4.08
CA ALA A 438 -4.73 40.64 -4.68
C ALA A 438 -5.76 40.93 -5.77
N SER A 439 -5.50 40.49 -7.01
CA SER A 439 -6.46 40.61 -8.11
C SER A 439 -7.09 39.26 -8.48
N LYS A 440 -8.29 39.31 -9.07
CA LYS A 440 -8.95 38.09 -9.59
C LYS A 440 -8.18 37.52 -10.79
N GLN A 441 -7.50 38.38 -11.55
CA GLN A 441 -6.72 38.00 -12.72
C GLN A 441 -5.48 37.19 -12.31
N ASP A 442 -4.74 37.65 -11.30
CA ASP A 442 -3.53 36.95 -10.80
C ASP A 442 -3.87 35.57 -10.23
N LEU A 443 -4.98 35.48 -9.47
CA LEU A 443 -5.44 34.20 -8.93
C LEU A 443 -5.84 33.21 -10.05
N MET A 444 -6.42 33.69 -11.15
CA MET A 444 -6.75 32.86 -12.30
C MET A 444 -5.49 32.36 -13.02
N GLN A 445 -4.48 33.22 -13.18
CA GLN A 445 -3.19 32.82 -13.78
C GLN A 445 -2.49 31.74 -12.96
N VAL A 446 -2.41 31.91 -11.63
CA VAL A 446 -1.82 30.90 -10.74
C VAL A 446 -2.58 29.57 -10.81
N ARG A 447 -3.92 29.60 -10.88
CA ARG A 447 -4.74 28.38 -11.00
C ARG A 447 -4.56 27.65 -12.33
N GLN A 448 -4.34 28.38 -13.43
CA GLN A 448 -4.10 27.79 -14.74
C GLN A 448 -2.78 27.01 -14.76
N VAL A 449 -1.72 27.58 -14.19
CA VAL A 449 -0.39 26.96 -14.16
C VAL A 449 -0.20 25.97 -13.00
N TRP A 450 -1.19 25.84 -12.10
CA TRP A 450 -1.11 24.99 -10.91
C TRP A 450 -0.90 23.51 -11.24
N GLY A 451 -1.57 23.02 -12.29
CA GLY A 451 -1.41 21.63 -12.74
C GLY A 451 0.01 21.34 -13.22
N ASP A 452 0.58 22.25 -14.02
CA ASP A 452 1.97 22.14 -14.50
C ASP A 452 2.98 22.26 -13.36
N LEU A 453 2.72 23.13 -12.38
CA LEU A 453 3.52 23.25 -11.17
C LEU A 453 3.54 21.94 -10.36
N MET A 454 2.40 21.26 -10.23
CA MET A 454 2.33 19.96 -9.55
C MET A 454 3.13 18.87 -10.28
N ASN A 455 3.24 18.96 -11.60
CA ASN A 455 4.01 18.01 -12.41
C ASN A 455 5.53 18.20 -12.26
N MET A 456 5.99 19.39 -11.84
CA MET A 456 7.41 19.66 -11.54
C MET A 456 7.86 19.12 -10.18
N LEU A 457 6.91 18.80 -9.28
CA LEU A 457 7.20 18.26 -7.94
C LEU A 457 7.52 16.76 -7.98
N ASN A 458 8.39 16.30 -7.08
CA ASN A 458 8.60 14.87 -6.85
C ASN A 458 7.37 14.21 -6.21
N VAL A 459 7.33 12.87 -6.18
CA VAL A 459 6.16 12.10 -5.72
C VAL A 459 5.70 12.50 -4.31
N THR A 460 6.65 12.70 -3.39
CA THR A 460 6.38 13.07 -2.00
C THR A 460 5.85 14.49 -1.87
N GLN A 461 6.45 15.44 -2.58
CA GLN A 461 6.02 16.85 -2.61
C GLN A 461 4.64 17.00 -3.28
N ARG A 462 4.40 16.26 -4.38
CA ARG A 462 3.12 16.24 -5.09
C ARG A 462 2.00 15.70 -4.21
N ALA A 463 2.24 14.61 -3.47
CA ALA A 463 1.27 14.07 -2.52
C ALA A 463 0.94 15.06 -1.39
N MET A 464 1.93 15.84 -0.91
CA MET A 464 1.71 16.88 0.10
C MET A 464 0.85 18.04 -0.45
N MET A 465 1.09 18.44 -1.70
CA MET A 465 0.44 19.59 -2.34
C MET A 465 -0.91 19.27 -2.99
N GLN A 466 -1.25 17.99 -3.17
CA GLN A 466 -2.51 17.56 -3.79
C GLN A 466 -3.76 18.09 -3.06
N VAL A 467 -3.65 18.31 -1.75
CA VAL A 467 -4.71 18.86 -0.88
C VAL A 467 -4.50 20.34 -0.54
N ALA A 468 -3.62 21.03 -1.28
CA ALA A 468 -3.38 22.46 -1.21
C ALA A 468 -3.96 23.19 -2.43
N LYS A 469 -4.49 24.39 -2.22
CA LYS A 469 -5.08 25.21 -3.29
C LYS A 469 -4.69 26.69 -3.15
N PRO A 470 -4.45 27.41 -4.26
CA PRO A 470 -4.30 28.86 -4.25
C PRO A 470 -5.62 29.53 -3.86
N VAL A 471 -5.61 30.32 -2.80
CA VAL A 471 -6.79 31.02 -2.26
C VAL A 471 -6.76 32.53 -2.52
N ALA A 472 -5.57 33.13 -2.63
CA ALA A 472 -5.36 34.51 -3.08
C ALA A 472 -4.00 34.64 -3.77
N ALA A 473 -3.87 35.60 -4.69
CA ALA A 473 -2.63 35.91 -5.39
C ALA A 473 -2.59 37.39 -5.77
N SER A 474 -1.40 37.97 -5.74
CA SER A 474 -1.04 39.30 -6.28
C SER A 474 0.19 39.16 -7.18
N SER A 475 0.67 40.25 -7.77
CA SER A 475 1.92 40.28 -8.55
C SER A 475 3.13 39.79 -7.76
N ASP A 476 3.14 40.03 -6.43
CA ASP A 476 4.29 39.79 -5.57
C ASP A 476 4.14 38.59 -4.63
N GLY A 477 2.94 38.00 -4.47
CA GLY A 477 2.72 36.93 -3.50
C GLY A 477 1.53 36.01 -3.78
N VAL A 478 1.59 34.79 -3.25
CA VAL A 478 0.51 33.78 -3.37
C VAL A 478 0.21 33.16 -2.01
N VAL A 479 -1.09 33.15 -1.65
CA VAL A 479 -1.60 32.47 -0.46
C VAL A 479 -2.14 31.09 -0.84
N ILE A 480 -1.60 30.06 -0.21
CA ILE A 480 -1.94 28.65 -0.44
C ILE A 480 -2.60 28.08 0.82
N GLY A 481 -3.83 27.61 0.69
CA GLY A 481 -4.59 26.97 1.76
C GLY A 481 -4.44 25.45 1.73
N PHE A 482 -4.15 24.83 2.87
CA PHE A 482 -4.11 23.38 3.05
C PHE A 482 -5.35 22.84 3.74
N GLU A 483 -5.85 21.69 3.30
CA GLU A 483 -6.98 21.02 3.95
C GLU A 483 -6.67 20.55 5.38
N TYR A 484 -5.39 20.21 5.67
CA TYR A 484 -4.96 19.70 6.98
C TYR A 484 -3.78 20.50 7.57
N ASP A 485 -3.91 20.90 8.85
CA ASP A 485 -2.91 21.69 9.59
C ASP A 485 -1.52 21.06 9.61
N ILE A 486 -1.44 19.73 9.74
CA ILE A 486 -0.17 18.99 9.78
C ILE A 486 0.61 19.10 8.46
N LEU A 487 -0.09 19.17 7.33
CA LEU A 487 0.54 19.34 6.02
C LEU A 487 1.00 20.79 5.83
N CYS A 488 0.22 21.76 6.33
CA CYS A 488 0.64 23.15 6.37
C CYS A 488 1.94 23.33 7.19
N GLN A 489 2.05 22.68 8.35
CA GLN A 489 3.27 22.67 9.17
C GLN A 489 4.45 22.08 8.40
N ARG A 490 4.27 20.90 7.79
CA ARG A 490 5.34 20.25 7.02
C ARG A 490 5.77 21.07 5.81
N ALA A 491 4.85 21.76 5.13
CA ALA A 491 5.19 22.64 4.02
C ALA A 491 5.98 23.89 4.47
N LEU A 492 5.66 24.43 5.65
CA LEU A 492 6.41 25.53 6.26
C LEU A 492 7.83 25.14 6.68
N GLU A 493 8.04 23.90 7.12
CA GLU A 493 9.34 23.38 7.54
C GLU A 493 10.22 22.88 6.38
N ASN A 494 9.64 22.68 5.18
CA ASN A 494 10.34 22.12 4.02
C ASN A 494 10.85 23.22 3.08
N GLN A 495 12.10 23.66 3.28
CA GLN A 495 12.76 24.68 2.47
C GLN A 495 12.84 24.30 0.99
N GLU A 496 13.16 23.03 0.69
CA GLU A 496 13.30 22.52 -0.67
C GLU A 496 11.98 22.61 -1.45
N LEU A 497 10.86 22.27 -0.81
CA LEU A 497 9.52 22.42 -1.40
C LEU A 497 9.23 23.89 -1.72
N GLN A 498 9.56 24.81 -0.83
CA GLN A 498 9.33 26.24 -1.03
C GLN A 498 10.17 26.78 -2.20
N ASP A 499 11.42 26.35 -2.30
CA ASP A 499 12.31 26.73 -3.39
C ASP A 499 11.80 26.18 -4.74
N VAL A 500 11.37 24.92 -4.79
CA VAL A 500 10.82 24.32 -6.02
C VAL A 500 9.52 25.00 -6.45
N LEU A 501 8.62 25.28 -5.51
CA LEU A 501 7.37 26.00 -5.80
C LEU A 501 7.63 27.43 -6.28
N GLY A 502 8.53 28.16 -5.61
CA GLY A 502 8.92 29.52 -5.98
C GLY A 502 9.58 29.58 -7.36
N ASN A 503 10.54 28.68 -7.62
CA ASN A 503 11.21 28.58 -8.91
C ASN A 503 10.26 28.15 -10.04
N GLY A 504 9.33 27.23 -9.75
CA GLY A 504 8.32 26.79 -10.69
C GLY A 504 7.34 27.92 -11.07
N LEU A 505 6.85 28.67 -10.08
CA LEU A 505 6.00 29.84 -10.32
C LEU A 505 6.75 30.96 -11.05
N SER A 506 8.02 31.19 -10.71
CA SER A 506 8.90 32.12 -11.44
C SER A 506 9.04 31.76 -12.91
N ARG A 507 9.23 30.48 -13.21
CA ARG A 507 9.35 30.00 -14.59
C ARG A 507 8.04 30.10 -15.38
N LEU A 508 6.90 29.88 -14.72
CA LEU A 508 5.58 29.80 -15.37
C LEU A 508 4.88 31.16 -15.49
N LEU A 509 5.09 32.07 -14.53
CA LEU A 509 4.46 33.39 -14.47
C LEU A 509 5.42 34.55 -14.79
N GLY A 510 6.74 34.30 -14.84
CA GLY A 510 7.74 35.33 -15.09
C GLY A 510 8.00 36.28 -13.91
N ALA A 511 7.37 36.02 -12.76
CA ALA A 511 7.53 36.75 -11.50
C ALA A 511 7.81 35.76 -10.37
N ALA A 512 8.62 36.13 -9.38
CA ALA A 512 8.97 35.27 -8.24
C ALA A 512 8.14 35.62 -6.99
N PRO A 513 6.88 35.16 -6.90
CA PRO A 513 6.01 35.52 -5.79
C PRO A 513 6.48 34.88 -4.48
N HIS A 514 6.34 35.60 -3.38
CA HIS A 514 6.53 35.01 -2.06
C HIS A 514 5.33 34.12 -1.69
N LEU A 515 5.61 32.94 -1.13
CA LEU A 515 4.61 31.93 -0.81
C LEU A 515 4.19 32.02 0.65
N ILE A 516 2.88 32.05 0.90
CA ILE A 516 2.30 32.04 2.23
C ILE A 516 1.40 30.83 2.36
N PHE A 517 1.70 29.96 3.33
CA PHE A 517 0.91 28.77 3.63
C PHE A 517 0.00 29.00 4.82
N ILE A 518 -1.27 28.63 4.70
CA ILE A 518 -2.26 28.74 5.77
C ILE A 518 -3.10 27.46 5.89
N PRO A 519 -3.57 27.13 7.10
CA PRO A 519 -4.66 26.18 7.29
C PRO A 519 -5.95 26.67 6.61
N GLY A 520 -6.56 25.82 5.79
CA GLY A 520 -7.76 26.15 5.00
C GLY A 520 -8.98 26.48 5.86
N ASN A 521 -9.10 25.86 7.03
CA ASN A 521 -10.14 26.15 8.03
C ASN A 521 -10.07 27.59 8.58
N ARG A 522 -8.90 28.23 8.60
CA ARG A 522 -8.69 29.61 9.08
C ARG A 522 -8.87 30.66 7.99
N TRP A 523 -8.92 30.26 6.71
CA TRP A 523 -9.04 31.21 5.60
C TRP A 523 -10.33 32.05 5.63
N PRO A 524 -11.53 31.49 5.88
CA PRO A 524 -12.77 32.28 5.91
C PRO A 524 -12.74 33.40 6.95
N GLU A 525 -12.23 33.11 8.15
CA GLU A 525 -12.12 34.06 9.26
C GLU A 525 -11.12 35.18 8.97
N ILE A 526 -9.96 34.84 8.39
CA ILE A 526 -8.92 35.81 8.02
C ILE A 526 -9.46 36.75 6.93
N ARG A 527 -10.14 36.21 5.93
CA ARG A 527 -10.71 37.00 4.83
C ARG A 527 -11.85 37.89 5.30
N SER A 528 -12.75 37.39 6.16
CA SER A 528 -13.84 38.21 6.70
C SER A 528 -13.33 39.36 7.56
N ARG A 529 -12.29 39.10 8.39
CA ARG A 529 -11.65 40.12 9.21
C ARG A 529 -11.00 41.20 8.33
N TYR A 530 -10.24 40.81 7.31
CA TYR A 530 -9.64 41.75 6.36
C TYR A 530 -10.67 42.63 5.66
N LEU A 531 -11.76 42.04 5.14
CA LEU A 531 -12.83 42.80 4.47
C LEU A 531 -13.56 43.78 5.41
N SER A 532 -13.70 43.43 6.69
CA SER A 532 -14.29 44.33 7.70
C SER A 532 -13.36 45.48 8.10
N GLU A 533 -12.05 45.27 8.06
CA GLU A 533 -11.04 46.26 8.45
C GLU A 533 -10.60 47.17 7.29
N HIS A 534 -10.68 46.70 6.03
CA HIS A 534 -10.10 47.36 4.84
C HIS A 534 -11.12 47.58 3.70
N GLY A 535 -12.43 47.51 4.01
CA GLY A 535 -13.53 47.52 3.03
C GLY A 535 -13.70 48.77 2.14
N ASP A 536 -12.93 49.84 2.34
CA ASP A 536 -13.09 51.12 1.61
C ASP A 536 -12.06 51.39 0.49
N VAL A 537 -11.15 50.44 0.18
CA VAL A 537 -10.00 50.73 -0.73
C VAL A 537 -10.21 50.29 -2.20
N ARG A 538 -11.33 49.65 -2.57
CA ARG A 538 -11.54 49.12 -3.94
C ARG A 538 -12.46 49.93 -4.87
N GLN A 539 -12.77 51.19 -4.56
CA GLN A 539 -13.42 52.11 -5.53
C GLN A 539 -12.38 53.01 -6.22
N LYS A 540 -11.83 52.55 -7.36
CA LYS A 540 -11.13 53.28 -8.46
C LYS A 540 -10.29 52.23 -9.20
N ALA A 541 -10.44 51.87 -10.48
CA ALA A 541 -11.07 52.44 -11.67
C ALA A 541 -11.18 51.31 -12.76
N PRO A 542 -11.55 51.61 -14.02
CA PRO A 542 -12.74 52.31 -14.51
C PRO A 542 -13.69 51.35 -15.28
N GLU A 543 -14.99 51.66 -15.22
CA GLU A 543 -16.02 51.07 -16.07
C GLU A 543 -15.88 51.57 -17.52
N SER A 544 -16.09 50.66 -18.48
CA SER A 544 -16.61 51.04 -19.80
C SER A 544 -17.90 50.24 -20.03
N ASP A 545 -18.98 51.00 -19.95
CA ASP A 545 -20.37 50.82 -20.33
C ASP A 545 -20.81 49.51 -20.99
N GLU A 546 -21.80 48.87 -20.37
CA GLU A 546 -23.11 48.72 -21.02
C GLU A 546 -24.25 48.72 -19.98
N GLN A 547 -24.83 49.92 -19.83
CA GLN A 547 -26.23 50.27 -19.57
C GLN A 547 -27.11 49.38 -18.67
N VAL A 548 -27.47 50.01 -17.54
CA VAL A 548 -28.50 49.70 -16.56
C VAL A 548 -29.87 49.40 -17.20
N SER A 549 -30.47 48.27 -16.79
CA SER A 549 -31.92 48.18 -16.62
C SER A 549 -32.25 47.48 -15.31
N GLN A 550 -33.20 48.08 -14.60
CA GLN A 550 -33.53 47.85 -13.19
C GLN A 550 -34.13 46.47 -12.92
N ALA A 551 -33.84 45.96 -11.72
CA ALA A 551 -34.27 44.68 -11.20
C ALA A 551 -35.80 44.44 -11.24
N PRO A 552 -36.20 43.16 -11.34
CA PRO A 552 -37.23 42.62 -10.47
C PRO A 552 -36.60 41.71 -9.41
N SER A 553 -37.08 41.87 -8.18
CA SER A 553 -36.87 40.97 -7.05
C SER A 553 -36.93 39.49 -7.44
N GLN A 554 -35.86 38.73 -7.17
CA GLN A 554 -35.89 37.27 -7.33
C GLN A 554 -36.87 36.64 -6.33
N PRO A 555 -37.62 35.60 -6.74
CA PRO A 555 -38.62 34.96 -5.90
C PRO A 555 -37.95 34.08 -4.85
N VAL A 556 -38.52 34.05 -3.65
CA VAL A 556 -38.12 33.15 -2.57
C VAL A 556 -38.31 31.72 -3.06
N VAL A 557 -37.21 31.02 -3.35
CA VAL A 557 -37.23 29.61 -3.71
C VAL A 557 -37.68 28.82 -2.47
N PRO A 558 -38.77 28.04 -2.54
CA PRO A 558 -39.23 27.25 -1.41
C PRO A 558 -38.12 26.30 -0.94
N GLU A 559 -37.93 26.16 0.37
CA GLU A 559 -36.83 25.38 0.98
C GLU A 559 -36.78 23.93 0.45
N VAL A 560 -37.93 23.38 0.05
CA VAL A 560 -38.06 22.03 -0.54
C VAL A 560 -37.38 21.93 -1.91
N VAL A 561 -37.46 22.98 -2.73
CA VAL A 561 -36.81 23.03 -4.06
C VAL A 561 -35.30 23.16 -3.91
N ALA A 562 -34.84 24.00 -2.98
CA ALA A 562 -33.41 24.13 -2.68
C ALA A 562 -32.82 22.79 -2.18
N LYS A 563 -33.54 22.08 -1.30
CA LYS A 563 -33.11 20.75 -0.83
C LYS A 563 -33.14 19.69 -1.93
N ALA A 564 -34.11 19.76 -2.84
CA ALA A 564 -34.17 18.85 -3.98
C ALA A 564 -33.00 19.10 -4.95
N GLN A 565 -32.69 20.36 -5.24
CA GLN A 565 -31.57 20.74 -6.10
C GLN A 565 -30.21 20.41 -5.46
N GLU A 566 -30.09 20.50 -4.13
CA GLU A 566 -28.89 20.10 -3.39
C GLU A 566 -28.67 18.58 -3.41
N LEU A 567 -29.75 17.80 -3.34
CA LEU A 567 -29.69 16.33 -3.30
C LEU A 567 -29.55 15.69 -4.68
N PHE A 568 -30.16 16.28 -5.72
CA PHE A 568 -30.23 15.67 -7.05
C PHE A 568 -29.48 16.47 -8.14
N GLY A 569 -28.97 17.66 -7.81
CA GLY A 569 -28.30 18.56 -8.74
C GLY A 569 -29.29 19.39 -9.56
N GLU A 570 -28.98 20.66 -9.77
CA GLU A 570 -29.88 21.63 -10.44
C GLU A 570 -30.31 21.21 -11.86
N GLN A 571 -29.49 20.42 -12.56
CA GLN A 571 -29.77 19.99 -13.93
C GLN A 571 -30.81 18.86 -14.04
N LEU A 572 -31.12 18.17 -12.92
CA LEU A 572 -32.02 17.01 -12.89
C LEU A 572 -33.33 17.30 -12.17
N VAL A 573 -33.49 18.49 -11.59
CA VAL A 573 -34.70 18.90 -10.85
C VAL A 573 -35.52 19.86 -11.71
N GLU A 574 -36.62 19.34 -12.28
CA GLU A 574 -37.59 20.16 -13.01
C GLU A 574 -38.71 20.62 -12.06
N VAL A 575 -38.76 21.93 -11.78
CA VAL A 575 -39.77 22.53 -10.89
C VAL A 575 -40.95 23.00 -11.75
N LYS A 576 -42.12 22.38 -11.58
CA LYS A 576 -43.37 22.83 -12.22
C LYS A 576 -44.21 23.58 -11.20
N ASN A 577 -44.60 24.81 -11.54
CA ASN A 577 -45.50 25.61 -10.74
C ASN A 577 -46.92 25.29 -11.19
N ASP A 578 -47.73 24.68 -10.31
CA ASP A 578 -49.19 24.57 -10.49
C ASP A 578 -49.90 25.84 -10.05
#